data_AF-A0AAV1FKS6-F1
#
_entry.id   AF-A0AAV1FKS6-F1
#
_cell.length_a   1.000
_cell.length_b   1.000
_cell.length_c   1.000
_cell.angle_alpha   90.00
_cell.angle_beta   90.00
_cell.angle_gamma   90.00
#
_symmetry.space_group_name_H-M   'P 1'
#
loop_
_entity.id
_entity.type
_entity.pdbx_description
1 polymer ?
#
loop_
_entity_poly.entity_id
_entity_poly.type
_entity_poly.pdbx_seq_one_letter_code
_entity_poly.pdbx_strand_id
1 'polypeptide(L)' 'MDHQYKVQLNLELGHRAKPRLRESSEDFTHDWTVFVRGPQNGNMKSLVEKVVFNLHESYPKPKRVFREPP' A
#
# COMPACT_ATOMS: atom_id res chain seq x y z
N MET A 1 10.78 -36.76 15.93
CA MET A 1 10.82 -35.46 16.63
C MET A 1 10.09 -34.47 15.75
N ASP A 2 8.80 -34.28 15.97
CA ASP A 2 7.97 -33.36 15.19
C ASP A 2 8.27 -31.93 15.63
N HIS A 3 9.15 -31.25 14.88
CA HIS A 3 9.38 -29.83 15.08
C HIS A 3 8.31 -29.07 14.30
N GLN A 4 7.28 -28.61 15.01
CA GLN A 4 6.30 -27.71 14.45
C GLN A 4 6.85 -26.28 14.50
N TYR A 5 7.09 -25.69 13.32
CA TYR A 5 7.45 -24.28 13.19
C TYR A 5 6.21 -23.44 12.92
N LYS A 6 6.06 -22.35 13.68
CA LYS A 6 5.00 -21.36 13.50
C LYS A 6 5.63 -20.01 13.14
N VAL A 7 5.26 -19.46 11.99
CA VAL A 7 5.66 -18.12 11.54
C VAL A 7 4.42 -17.22 11.58
N GLN A 8 4.57 -16.03 12.14
CA GLN A 8 3.52 -15.01 12.17
C GLN A 8 4.06 -13.71 11.58
N LEU A 9 3.33 -13.12 10.64
CA LEU A 9 3.62 -11.83 10.03
C LEU A 9 2.48 -10.88 10.36
N ASN A 10 2.82 -9.69 10.86
CA ASN A 10 1.87 -8.61 11.03
C ASN A 10 2.08 -7.60 9.92
N LEU A 11 1.00 -7.17 9.27
CA LEU A 11 1.01 -6.17 8.22
C LEU A 11 0.11 -5.01 8.63
N GLU A 12 0.57 -3.79 8.40
CA GLU A 12 -0.24 -2.59 8.54
C GLU A 12 -0.65 -2.10 7.15
N LEU A 13 -1.97 -1.99 6.94
CA LEU A 13 -2.57 -1.41 5.76
C LEU A 13 -3.28 -0.13 6.17
N GLY A 14 -3.09 0.93 5.41
CA GLY A 14 -3.68 2.22 5.75
C GLY A 14 -3.75 3.18 4.59
N HIS A 15 -4.37 4.32 4.86
CA HIS A 15 -4.48 5.41 3.90
C HIS A 15 -4.58 6.76 4.61
N ARG A 16 -4.30 7.83 3.86
CA ARG A 16 -4.57 9.20 4.25
C ARG A 16 -5.22 9.91 3.09
N ALA A 17 -6.34 10.59 3.33
CA ALA A 17 -6.99 11.46 2.37
C ALA A 17 -7.06 12.88 2.95
N LYS A 18 -6.88 13.88 2.10
CA LYS A 18 -6.95 15.29 2.45
C LYS A 18 -7.75 16.04 1.37
N PRO A 19 -8.74 16.86 1.75
CA PRO A 19 -9.41 17.73 0.79
C PRO A 19 -8.39 18.65 0.12
N ARG A 20 -8.56 18.86 -1.18
CA ARG A 20 -7.78 19.86 -1.93
C ARG A 20 -8.34 21.25 -1.67
N LEU A 21 -7.43 22.22 -1.54
CA LEU A 21 -7.80 23.63 -1.39
C LEU A 21 -8.09 24.32 -2.72
N ARG A 22 -7.64 23.73 -3.84
CA ARG A 22 -7.84 24.24 -5.19
C ARG A 22 -8.40 23.13 -6.06
N GLU A 23 -9.36 23.50 -6.90
CA GLU A 23 -9.89 22.62 -7.93
C GLU A 23 -8.76 22.26 -8.91
N SER A 24 -8.61 20.96 -9.18
CA SER A 24 -7.74 20.49 -10.26
C SER A 24 -8.49 20.53 -11.58
N SER A 25 -7.76 20.54 -12.70
CA SER A 25 -8.33 20.47 -14.05
C SER A 25 -9.25 19.25 -14.31
N GLU A 26 -9.22 18.23 -13.45
CA GLU A 26 -10.01 16.99 -13.56
C GLU A 26 -11.02 16.82 -12.41
N ASP A 27 -11.44 17.91 -11.73
CA ASP A 27 -12.44 17.91 -10.64
C ASP A 27 -12.12 16.99 -9.44
N PHE A 28 -10.87 16.56 -9.29
CA PHE A 28 -10.46 15.79 -8.11
C PHE A 28 -10.52 16.65 -6.85
N THR A 29 -11.32 16.20 -5.88
CA THR A 29 -11.57 16.91 -4.63
C THR A 29 -10.59 16.58 -3.50
N HIS A 30 -9.85 15.48 -3.61
CA HIS A 30 -8.97 14.99 -2.55
C HIS A 30 -7.61 14.53 -3.09
N ASP A 31 -6.56 14.79 -2.29
CA ASP A 31 -5.29 14.08 -2.37
C ASP A 31 -5.33 12.89 -1.43
N TRP A 32 -4.92 11.73 -1.91
CA TRP A 32 -4.87 10.53 -1.07
C TRP A 32 -3.63 9.69 -1.31
N THR A 33 -3.27 8.92 -0.30
CA THR A 33 -2.17 7.94 -0.32
C THR A 33 -2.65 6.69 0.39
N VAL A 34 -2.35 5.52 -0.18
CA VAL A 34 -2.55 4.21 0.45
C VAL A 34 -1.19 3.56 0.66
N PHE A 35 -1.04 2.75 1.71
CA PHE A 35 0.22 2.07 2.00
C PHE A 35 0.02 0.68 2.59
N VAL A 36 1.05 -0.15 2.42
CA VAL A 36 1.28 -1.41 3.12
C VAL A 36 2.66 -1.31 3.76
N ARG A 37 2.78 -1.59 5.06
CA ARG A 37 4.07 -1.53 5.78
C ARG A 37 4.13 -2.55 6.92
N GLY A 38 5.32 -2.71 7.48
CA GLY A 38 5.54 -3.52 8.68
C GLY A 38 5.19 -2.76 9.95
N PRO A 39 4.89 -3.47 11.05
CA PRO A 39 4.72 -2.84 12.35
C PRO A 39 5.99 -2.10 12.74
N GLN A 40 5.83 -0.90 13.32
CA GLN A 40 6.95 -0.08 13.82
C GLN A 40 8.10 0.15 12.81
N ASN A 41 7.80 0.30 11.52
CA ASN A 41 8.79 0.43 10.43
C ASN A 41 9.72 -0.80 10.26
N GLY A 42 9.29 -1.99 10.71
CA GLY A 42 10.04 -3.22 10.53
C GLY A 42 10.31 -3.54 9.06
N ASN A 43 11.54 -3.97 8.74
CA ASN A 43 11.94 -4.31 7.38
C ASN A 43 11.27 -5.62 6.94
N MET A 44 10.42 -5.54 5.92
CA MET A 44 9.69 -6.68 5.35
C MET A 44 10.24 -7.14 3.98
N LYS A 45 11.34 -6.54 3.49
CA LYS A 45 11.87 -6.82 2.14
C LYS A 45 12.14 -8.30 1.91
N SER A 46 12.57 -9.03 2.93
CA SER A 46 12.90 -10.46 2.82
C SER A 46 11.67 -11.37 2.70
N LEU A 47 10.46 -10.87 2.98
CA LEU A 47 9.24 -11.67 3.02
C LEU A 47 8.21 -11.30 1.95
N VAL A 48 8.30 -10.09 1.38
CA VAL A 48 7.33 -9.59 0.40
C VAL A 48 8.03 -9.30 -0.93
N GLU A 49 7.71 -10.07 -1.97
CA GLU A 49 8.25 -9.88 -3.33
C GLU A 49 7.72 -8.60 -3.99
N LYS A 50 6.42 -8.32 -3.81
CA LYS A 50 5.75 -7.15 -4.40
C LYS A 50 4.42 -6.84 -3.73
N VAL A 51 3.99 -5.59 -3.86
CA VAL A 51 2.65 -5.11 -3.53
C VAL A 51 1.96 -4.66 -4.82
N VAL A 52 0.71 -5.10 -5.00
CA VAL A 52 -0.12 -4.70 -6.14
C VAL A 52 -1.34 -3.95 -5.62
N PHE A 53 -1.47 -2.68 -6.00
CA PHE A 53 -2.68 -1.89 -5.74
C PHE A 53 -3.55 -1.93 -6.99
N ASN A 54 -4.75 -2.48 -6.86
CA ASN A 54 -5.79 -2.45 -7.90
C ASN A 54 -6.72 -1.27 -7.60
N LEU A 55 -6.57 -0.19 -8.37
CA LEU A 55 -7.41 1.00 -8.28
C LEU A 55 -8.68 0.82 -9.12
N HIS A 56 -9.67 1.69 -8.89
CA HIS A 56 -10.85 1.78 -9.75
C HIS A 56 -10.46 2.10 -11.20
N GLU A 57 -11.20 1.58 -12.17
CA GLU A 57 -10.86 1.65 -13.61
C GLU A 57 -10.82 3.08 -14.17
N SER A 58 -11.47 4.03 -13.50
CA SER A 58 -11.38 5.45 -13.83
C SER A 58 -9.98 6.02 -13.66
N TYR A 59 -9.10 5.35 -12.92
CA TYR A 59 -7.71 5.78 -12.77
C TYR A 59 -6.86 5.27 -13.93
N PRO A 60 -5.99 6.12 -14.51
CA PRO A 60 -5.04 5.67 -15.52
C PRO A 60 -4.09 4.63 -14.91
N LYS A 61 -3.88 3.53 -15.65
CA LYS A 61 -3.07 2.38 -15.22
C LYS A 61 -3.52 1.88 -13.82
N PRO A 62 -4.75 1.34 -13.71
CA PRO A 62 -5.36 1.04 -12.41
C PRO A 62 -4.62 -0.04 -11.62
N LYS A 63 -3.88 -0.92 -12.29
CA LYS A 63 -2.99 -1.90 -11.65
C LYS A 63 -1.60 -1.31 -11.43
N ARG A 64 -1.28 -0.92 -10.19
CA ARG A 64 0.04 -0.37 -9.80
C ARG A 64 0.84 -1.41 -9.03
N VAL A 65 2.07 -1.70 -9.47
CA VAL A 65 2.93 -2.75 -8.91
C VAL A 65 4.20 -2.12 -8.33
N PHE A 66 4.50 -2.43 -7.08
CA PHE A 66 5.70 -1.99 -6.36
C PHE A 66 6.48 -3.20 -5.87
N ARG A 67 7.77 -3.26 -6.21
CA ARG A 67 8.68 -4.35 -5.78
C ARG A 67 9.63 -3.94 -4.66
N GLU A 68 9.84 -2.64 -4.50
CA GLU A 68 10.63 -2.05 -3.43
C GLU A 68 9.71 -1.23 -2.50
N PRO A 69 10.02 -1.16 -1.19
CA PRO A 69 9.32 -0.28 -0.28
C PRO A 69 9.56 1.20 -0.65
N PRO A 70 8.61 2.08 -0.30
CA PRO A 70 8.72 3.53 -0.49
C PRO A 70 9.81 4.17 0.37
#